data_AF-A0AAN8ATC3-F1
#
_entry.id   AF-A0AAN8ATC3-F1
#
_cell.length_a   1.000
_cell.length_b   1.000
_cell.length_c   1.000
_cell.angle_alpha   90.00
_cell.angle_beta   90.00
_cell.angle_gamma   90.00
#
_symmetry.space_group_name_H-M   'P 1'
#
loop_
_entity.id
_entity.type
_entity.pdbx_description
1 polymer ?
#
loop_
_entity_poly.entity_id
_entity_poly.type
_entity_poly.pdbx_seq_one_letter_code
_entity_poly.pdbx_strand_id
1 'polypeptide(L)'
;MTEGESPLGQALQRLALMQESTTALQRQQSEALLVIASSQREDRALLRELLQRPAAREAEPVTNPARPPQIALQKMSADDDPEAYLDIFEGTAAACGWPEEEWAVRLLPLLAGAAQLAAHSLPASDRHEYKQLRRAILDRLGSTPEGHRRRFRALPFEDAGRPFSYAKQLLDAARRWLQPGMRSAEDVMEQVALEQFVAGLPSSTANWV
;
A
#
# COMPACT_ATOMS: atom_id res chain seq x y z
N MET A 1 -6.19 -36.18 71.17
CA MET A 1 -5.53 -34.87 71.27
C MET A 1 -5.27 -34.40 69.86
N THR A 2 -6.23 -33.70 69.26
CA THR A 2 -6.15 -33.18 67.89
C THR A 2 -5.84 -31.69 68.00
N GLU A 3 -4.57 -31.34 67.88
CA GLU A 3 -4.16 -29.94 67.75
C GLU A 3 -4.75 -29.42 66.44
N GLY A 4 -5.80 -28.61 66.56
CA GLY A 4 -6.39 -27.93 65.42
C GLY A 4 -5.37 -26.97 64.84
N GLU A 5 -5.00 -27.18 63.58
CA GLU A 5 -4.19 -26.25 62.81
C GLU A 5 -4.81 -24.85 62.92
N SER A 6 -4.06 -23.92 63.51
CA SER A 6 -4.49 -22.54 63.68
C SER A 6 -4.87 -21.96 62.30
N PRO A 7 -6.05 -21.33 62.15
CA PRO A 7 -6.49 -20.76 60.87
C PRO A 7 -5.50 -19.73 60.29
N LEU A 8 -4.68 -19.12 61.15
CA LEU A 8 -3.58 -18.24 60.75
C LEU A 8 -2.46 -18.99 60.02
N GLY A 9 -2.11 -20.21 60.47
CA GLY A 9 -1.08 -21.04 59.84
C GLY A 9 -1.45 -21.46 58.42
N GLN A 10 -2.72 -21.84 58.22
CA GLN A 10 -3.24 -22.16 56.89
C GLN A 10 -3.26 -20.95 55.95
N ALA A 11 -3.53 -19.75 56.47
CA ALA A 11 -3.49 -18.51 55.68
C ALA A 11 -2.06 -18.15 55.25
N LEU A 12 -1.09 -18.26 56.16
CA LEU A 12 0.34 -18.03 55.84
C LEU A 12 0.86 -19.03 54.81
N GLN A 13 0.45 -20.29 54.91
CA GLN A 13 0.87 -21.32 53.95
C GLN A 13 0.30 -21.09 52.55
N ARG A 14 -0.95 -20.62 52.44
CA ARG A 14 -1.54 -20.23 51.14
C ARG A 14 -0.86 -19.01 50.53
N LEU A 15 -0.47 -18.02 51.35
CA LEU A 15 0.28 -16.87 50.88
C LEU A 15 1.68 -17.25 50.40
N ALA A 16 2.37 -18.16 51.11
CA ALA A 16 3.65 -18.69 50.68
C ALA A 16 3.54 -19.42 49.33
N LEU A 17 2.55 -20.30 49.17
CA LEU A 17 2.29 -21.01 47.90
C LEU A 17 1.94 -20.05 46.75
N MET A 18 1.13 -19.01 47.01
CA MET A 18 0.82 -17.96 46.03
C MET A 18 2.07 -17.16 45.63
N GLN A 19 2.95 -16.86 46.58
CA GLN A 19 4.19 -16.14 46.31
C GLN A 19 5.18 -17.01 45.51
N GLU A 20 5.28 -18.30 45.82
CA GLU A 20 6.07 -19.25 45.03
C GLU A 20 5.53 -19.40 43.61
N SER A 21 4.20 -19.51 43.45
CA SER A 21 3.56 -19.61 42.13
C SER A 21 3.75 -18.35 41.28
N THR A 22 3.62 -17.16 41.88
CA THR A 22 3.81 -15.89 41.17
C THR A 22 5.28 -15.67 40.77
N THR A 23 6.23 -16.00 41.66
CA THR A 23 7.67 -15.91 41.34
C THR A 23 8.10 -16.94 40.30
N ALA A 24 7.56 -18.16 40.35
CA ALA A 24 7.79 -19.18 39.33
C ALA A 24 7.27 -18.73 37.96
N LEU A 25 6.05 -18.19 37.90
CA LEU A 25 5.48 -17.67 36.67
C LEU A 25 6.29 -16.48 36.11
N GLN A 26 6.73 -15.57 36.98
CA GLN A 26 7.59 -14.45 36.58
C GLN A 26 8.93 -14.92 36.01
N ARG A 27 9.58 -15.93 36.64
CA ARG A 27 10.80 -16.53 36.11
C ARG A 27 10.56 -17.15 34.74
N GLN A 28 9.50 -17.96 34.60
CA GLN A 28 9.14 -18.59 33.33
C GLN A 28 8.89 -17.55 32.22
N GLN A 29 8.19 -16.45 32.52
CA GLN A 29 7.99 -15.37 31.57
C GLN A 29 9.31 -14.67 31.19
N SER A 30 10.20 -14.44 32.16
CA SER A 30 11.51 -13.81 31.90
C SER A 30 12.43 -14.69 31.05
N GLU A 31 12.42 -16.01 31.28
CA GLU A 31 13.19 -16.98 30.49
C GLU A 31 12.67 -17.07 29.06
N ALA A 32 11.34 -17.11 28.89
CA ALA A 32 10.72 -17.13 27.57
C ALA A 32 11.08 -15.89 26.74
N LEU A 33 11.10 -14.70 27.36
CA LEU A 33 11.52 -13.47 26.69
C LEU A 33 12.99 -13.50 26.27
N LEU A 34 13.88 -14.05 27.11
CA LEU A 34 15.29 -14.20 26.77
C LEU A 34 15.51 -15.15 25.59
N VAL A 35 14.79 -16.27 25.54
CA VAL A 35 14.86 -17.23 24.42
C VAL A 35 14.38 -16.61 23.11
N ILE A 36 13.27 -15.85 23.16
CA ILE A 36 12.77 -15.12 21.98
C ILE A 36 13.80 -14.08 21.53
N ALA A 37 14.39 -13.34 22.47
CA ALA A 37 15.38 -12.32 22.16
C ALA A 37 16.68 -12.91 21.59
N SER A 38 17.11 -14.10 22.03
CA SER A 38 18.29 -14.77 21.46
C SER A 38 18.03 -15.31 20.06
N SER A 39 16.88 -15.98 19.84
CA SER A 39 16.47 -16.45 18.51
C SER A 39 16.38 -15.29 17.50
N GLN A 40 15.79 -14.15 17.90
CA GLN A 40 15.73 -12.98 17.03
C GLN A 40 17.11 -12.40 16.67
N ARG A 41 18.10 -12.49 17.56
CA ARG A 41 19.46 -12.03 17.26
C ARG A 41 20.14 -12.94 16.23
N GLU A 42 19.96 -14.25 16.36
CA GLU A 42 20.49 -15.25 15.43
C GLU A 42 19.86 -15.09 14.04
N ASP A 43 18.55 -14.96 13.95
CA ASP A 43 17.84 -14.73 12.69
C ASP A 43 18.29 -13.45 12.00
N ARG A 44 18.47 -12.37 12.78
CA ARG A 44 18.98 -11.08 12.25
C ARG A 44 20.44 -11.17 11.81
N ALA A 45 21.26 -11.99 12.46
CA ALA A 45 22.64 -12.23 12.06
C ALA A 45 22.71 -13.02 10.74
N LEU A 46 21.90 -14.08 10.60
CA LEU A 46 21.81 -14.90 9.39
C LEU A 46 21.31 -14.07 8.20
N LEU A 47 20.27 -13.25 8.41
CA LEU A 47 19.78 -12.35 7.36
C LEU A 47 20.86 -11.35 6.94
N ARG A 48 21.59 -10.78 7.89
CA ARG A 48 22.70 -9.87 7.60
C ARG A 48 23.82 -10.58 6.82
N GLU A 49 24.13 -11.83 7.16
CA GLU A 49 25.13 -12.63 6.44
C GLU A 49 24.68 -12.93 5.00
N LEU A 50 23.42 -13.32 4.79
CA LEU A 50 22.87 -13.54 3.44
C LEU A 50 22.88 -12.27 2.59
N LEU A 51 22.61 -11.11 3.19
CA LEU A 51 22.65 -9.81 2.51
C LEU A 51 24.08 -9.32 2.25
N GLN A 52 25.03 -9.66 3.12
CA GLN A 52 26.44 -9.29 3.00
C GLN A 52 27.27 -10.29 2.21
N ARG A 53 26.71 -11.46 1.86
CA ARG A 53 27.38 -12.43 0.99
C ARG A 53 27.65 -11.74 -0.35
N PRO A 54 28.92 -11.50 -0.71
CA PRO A 54 29.20 -10.97 -2.03
C PRO A 54 28.68 -12.00 -3.03
N ALA A 55 27.93 -11.53 -4.03
CA ALA A 55 27.61 -12.32 -5.19
C ALA A 55 28.93 -12.63 -5.91
N ALA A 56 29.67 -13.64 -5.43
CA ALA A 56 30.76 -14.27 -6.16
C ALA A 56 30.14 -15.10 -7.30
N ARG A 57 29.50 -14.40 -8.24
CA ARG A 57 29.60 -14.77 -9.64
C ARG A 57 30.95 -14.25 -10.08
N GLU A 58 31.78 -15.16 -10.54
CA GLU A 58 32.98 -14.90 -11.32
C GLU A 58 32.65 -13.81 -12.35
N ALA A 59 33.06 -12.58 -12.04
CA ALA A 59 33.08 -11.50 -13.00
C ALA A 59 34.42 -11.60 -13.72
N GLU A 60 34.43 -12.29 -14.86
CA GLU A 60 35.44 -12.02 -15.87
C GLU A 60 35.42 -10.52 -16.20
N PRO A 61 36.58 -9.90 -16.49
CA PRO A 61 36.64 -8.49 -16.83
C PRO A 61 36.07 -8.31 -18.24
N VAL A 62 34.74 -8.17 -18.33
CA VAL A 62 34.09 -7.71 -19.55
C VAL A 62 34.31 -6.21 -19.64
N THR A 63 35.42 -5.83 -20.27
CA THR A 63 35.59 -4.54 -20.91
C THR A 63 34.57 -4.42 -22.03
N ASN A 64 33.39 -3.93 -21.69
CA ASN A 64 32.44 -3.43 -22.66
C ASN A 64 31.76 -2.21 -22.02
N PRO A 65 31.70 -1.03 -22.67
CA PRO A 65 30.93 0.10 -22.16
C PRO A 65 29.45 -0.31 -22.10
N ALA A 66 29.06 -0.84 -20.95
CA ALA A 66 27.78 -1.51 -20.76
C ALA A 66 26.67 -0.47 -20.81
N ARG A 67 25.94 -0.54 -21.92
CA ARG A 67 24.58 -0.03 -22.14
C ARG A 67 23.78 0.02 -20.83
N PRO A 68 23.04 1.11 -20.55
CA PRO A 68 22.25 1.22 -19.32
C PRO A 68 21.33 0.00 -19.17
N PRO A 69 21.10 -0.49 -17.95
CA PRO A 69 20.31 -1.69 -17.70
C PRO A 69 18.93 -1.52 -18.33
N GLN A 70 18.64 -2.36 -19.34
CA GLN A 70 17.34 -2.41 -19.98
C GLN A 70 16.38 -3.16 -19.06
N ILE A 71 15.86 -2.47 -18.05
CA ILE A 71 14.77 -2.97 -17.22
C ILE A 71 13.54 -3.10 -18.14
N ALA A 72 13.12 -4.33 -18.42
CA ALA A 72 11.92 -4.60 -19.17
C ALA A 72 10.70 -4.30 -18.28
N LEU A 73 10.16 -3.10 -18.39
CA LEU A 73 8.91 -2.73 -17.74
C LEU A 73 7.78 -3.63 -18.27
N GLN A 74 7.02 -4.24 -17.36
CA GLN A 74 5.85 -5.03 -17.73
C GLN A 74 4.75 -4.12 -18.27
N LYS A 75 3.97 -4.62 -19.24
CA LYS A 75 2.78 -3.91 -19.73
C LYS A 75 1.75 -3.80 -18.62
N MET A 76 1.09 -2.65 -18.55
CA MET A 76 -0.01 -2.40 -17.62
C MET A 76 -1.20 -3.31 -17.96
N SER A 77 -1.67 -4.08 -16.99
CA SER A 77 -2.86 -4.92 -17.10
C SER A 77 -4.13 -4.14 -16.78
N ALA A 78 -5.30 -4.74 -17.04
CA ALA A 78 -6.58 -4.11 -16.75
C ALA A 78 -6.91 -4.06 -15.23
N ASP A 79 -6.24 -4.89 -14.44
CA ASP A 79 -6.44 -5.00 -12.99
C ASP A 79 -5.46 -4.11 -12.20
N ASP A 80 -4.46 -3.54 -12.86
CA ASP A 80 -3.45 -2.70 -12.23
C ASP A 80 -4.01 -1.33 -11.84
N ASP A 81 -3.60 -0.83 -10.68
CA ASP A 81 -3.85 0.54 -10.29
C ASP A 81 -2.95 1.48 -11.11
N PRO A 82 -3.52 2.35 -11.96
CA PRO A 82 -2.72 3.11 -12.91
C PRO A 82 -1.87 4.18 -12.23
N GLU A 83 -2.28 4.69 -11.06
CA GLU A 83 -1.46 5.65 -10.31
C GLU A 83 -0.20 4.98 -9.75
N ALA A 84 -0.36 3.83 -9.07
CA ALA A 84 0.78 3.03 -8.61
C ALA A 84 1.69 2.56 -9.75
N TYR A 85 1.11 2.17 -10.90
CA TYR A 85 1.88 1.77 -12.08
C TYR A 85 2.72 2.93 -12.63
N LEU A 86 2.13 4.12 -12.75
CA LEU A 86 2.83 5.31 -13.21
C LEU A 86 3.93 5.73 -12.23
N ASP A 87 3.70 5.66 -10.93
CA ASP A 87 4.73 5.95 -9.93
C ASP A 87 5.94 4.99 -10.02
N ILE A 88 5.69 3.69 -10.25
CA ILE A 88 6.74 2.69 -10.47
C ILE A 88 7.51 2.99 -11.77
N PHE A 89 6.80 3.39 -12.83
CA PHE A 89 7.41 3.80 -14.09
C PHE A 89 8.33 5.02 -13.89
N GLU A 90 7.86 6.06 -13.21
CA GLU A 90 8.62 7.28 -12.92
C GLU A 90 9.88 6.97 -12.11
N GLY A 91 9.75 6.15 -11.06
CA GLY A 91 10.90 5.69 -10.26
C GLY A 91 11.92 4.90 -11.09
N THR A 92 11.46 4.06 -12.01
CA THR A 92 12.33 3.30 -12.91
C THR A 92 13.03 4.21 -13.92
N ALA A 93 12.30 5.15 -14.51
CA ALA A 93 12.83 6.10 -15.48
C ALA A 93 13.91 6.99 -14.86
N ALA A 94 13.69 7.45 -13.63
CA ALA A 94 14.67 8.22 -12.86
C ALA A 94 15.91 7.37 -12.53
N ALA A 95 15.73 6.12 -12.09
CA ALA A 95 16.84 5.22 -11.78
C ALA A 95 17.70 4.87 -13.01
N CYS A 96 17.08 4.80 -14.20
CA CYS A 96 17.77 4.59 -15.47
C CYS A 96 18.31 5.87 -16.12
N GLY A 97 18.05 7.05 -15.53
CA GLY A 97 18.50 8.34 -16.05
C GLY A 97 17.85 8.73 -17.38
N TRP A 98 16.60 8.36 -17.62
CA TRP A 98 15.91 8.72 -18.86
C TRP A 98 15.51 10.21 -18.85
N PRO A 99 15.74 10.94 -19.95
CA PRO A 99 15.25 12.32 -20.08
C PRO A 99 13.71 12.34 -20.12
N GLU A 100 13.08 13.32 -19.48
CA GLU A 100 11.61 13.41 -19.35
C GLU A 100 10.88 13.41 -20.71
N GLU A 101 11.52 13.95 -21.74
CA GLU A 101 11.02 13.98 -23.12
C GLU A 101 10.85 12.56 -23.70
N GLU A 102 11.61 11.59 -23.21
CA GLU A 102 11.51 10.19 -23.64
C GLU A 102 10.49 9.37 -22.83
N TRP A 103 9.98 9.89 -21.71
CA TRP A 103 9.11 9.12 -20.83
C TRP A 103 7.81 8.72 -21.52
N ALA A 104 7.19 9.65 -22.25
CA ALA A 104 5.94 9.38 -22.95
C ALA A 104 6.10 8.30 -24.04
N VAL A 105 7.15 8.40 -24.86
CA VAL A 105 7.41 7.44 -25.95
C VAL A 105 7.77 6.05 -25.43
N ARG A 106 8.36 5.96 -24.23
CA ARG A 106 8.66 4.71 -23.54
C ARG A 106 7.43 4.12 -22.83
N LEU A 107 6.53 4.96 -22.34
CA LEU A 107 5.29 4.54 -21.67
C LEU A 107 4.26 3.99 -22.66
N LEU A 108 4.08 4.62 -23.82
CA LEU A 108 3.07 4.22 -24.82
C LEU A 108 2.99 2.71 -25.13
N PRO A 109 4.09 1.99 -25.43
CA PRO A 109 4.05 0.56 -25.71
C PRO A 109 3.75 -0.31 -24.47
N LEU A 110 3.82 0.27 -23.28
CA LEU A 110 3.54 -0.40 -22.02
C LEU A 110 2.06 -0.28 -21.61
N LEU A 111 1.31 0.64 -22.21
CA LEU A 111 -0.12 0.79 -21.95
C LEU A 111 -0.92 -0.32 -22.64
N ALA A 112 -1.98 -0.80 -21.99
CA ALA A 112 -2.95 -1.71 -22.59
C ALA A 112 -4.39 -1.29 -22.29
N GLY A 113 -5.33 -1.81 -23.08
CA GLY A 113 -6.77 -1.65 -22.86
C GLY A 113 -7.21 -0.19 -22.82
N ALA A 114 -7.92 0.20 -21.75
CA ALA A 114 -8.48 1.53 -21.61
C ALA A 114 -7.41 2.64 -21.55
N ALA A 115 -6.23 2.36 -21.00
CA ALA A 115 -5.12 3.31 -20.94
C ALA A 115 -4.55 3.65 -22.32
N GLN A 116 -4.44 2.64 -23.18
CA GLN A 116 -3.99 2.82 -24.55
C GLN A 116 -5.03 3.61 -25.36
N LEU A 117 -6.32 3.37 -25.14
CA LEU A 117 -7.39 4.17 -25.75
C LEU A 117 -7.31 5.64 -25.30
N ALA A 118 -6.97 5.91 -24.05
CA ALA A 118 -6.75 7.27 -23.54
C ALA A 118 -5.59 7.97 -24.24
N ALA A 119 -4.47 7.27 -24.40
CA ALA A 119 -3.31 7.77 -25.13
C ALA A 119 -3.63 8.06 -26.60
N HIS A 120 -4.44 7.20 -27.24
CA HIS A 120 -4.87 7.38 -28.62
C HIS A 120 -5.85 8.53 -28.82
N SER A 121 -6.66 8.88 -27.82
CA SER A 121 -7.56 10.03 -27.88
C SER A 121 -6.86 11.39 -27.81
N LEU A 122 -5.60 11.44 -27.35
CA LEU A 122 -4.80 12.67 -27.35
C LEU A 122 -4.31 13.02 -28.77
N PRO A 123 -4.23 14.33 -29.10
CA PRO A 123 -3.53 14.83 -30.28
C PRO A 123 -2.08 14.34 -30.31
N ALA A 124 -1.52 14.17 -31.51
CA ALA A 124 -0.15 13.68 -31.67
C ALA A 124 0.88 14.56 -30.94
N SER A 125 0.69 15.87 -30.95
CA SER A 125 1.52 16.86 -30.24
C SER A 125 1.59 16.60 -28.74
N ASP A 126 0.43 16.32 -28.13
CA ASP A 126 0.29 16.17 -26.67
C ASP A 126 0.67 14.76 -26.21
N ARG A 127 0.61 13.76 -27.11
CA ARG A 127 0.94 12.37 -26.79
C ARG A 127 2.42 12.17 -26.45
N HIS A 128 3.29 13.05 -26.93
CA HIS A 128 4.72 13.04 -26.61
C HIS A 128 5.04 13.76 -25.29
N GLU A 129 4.07 14.48 -24.73
CA GLU A 129 4.24 15.17 -23.46
C GLU A 129 3.77 14.27 -22.30
N TYR A 130 4.70 13.82 -21.47
CA TYR A 130 4.43 12.86 -20.39
C TYR A 130 3.30 13.33 -19.46
N LYS A 131 3.27 14.62 -19.11
CA LYS A 131 2.26 15.19 -18.20
C LYS A 131 0.85 15.09 -18.79
N GLN A 132 0.70 15.32 -20.09
CA GLN A 132 -0.60 15.21 -20.76
C GLN A 132 -1.04 13.76 -20.90
N LEU A 133 -0.09 12.88 -21.25
CA LEU A 133 -0.32 11.45 -21.32
C LEU A 133 -0.75 10.86 -19.97
N ARG A 134 -0.02 11.18 -18.88
CA ARG A 134 -0.33 10.78 -17.50
C ARG A 134 -1.74 11.20 -17.11
N ARG A 135 -2.09 12.47 -17.37
CA ARG A 135 -3.43 13.01 -17.08
C ARG A 135 -4.52 12.26 -17.83
N ALA A 136 -4.39 12.11 -19.15
CA ALA A 136 -5.40 11.43 -19.96
C ALA A 136 -5.62 9.96 -19.52
N ILE A 137 -4.55 9.25 -19.15
CA ILE A 137 -4.63 7.88 -18.65
C ILE A 137 -5.41 7.83 -17.33
N LEU A 138 -5.08 8.70 -16.37
CA LEU A 138 -5.76 8.76 -15.07
C LEU A 138 -7.24 9.18 -15.21
N ASP A 139 -7.54 10.12 -16.13
CA ASP A 139 -8.90 10.55 -16.46
C ASP A 139 -9.74 9.41 -17.00
N ARG A 140 -9.21 8.65 -17.97
CA ARG A 140 -9.91 7.54 -18.61
C ARG A 140 -10.11 6.34 -17.70
N LEU A 141 -9.13 6.04 -16.85
CA LEU A 141 -9.16 4.87 -15.97
C LEU A 141 -9.89 5.13 -14.65
N GLY A 142 -10.35 6.36 -14.41
CA GLY A 142 -11.07 6.68 -13.18
C GLY A 142 -10.17 6.70 -11.94
N SER A 143 -8.87 6.96 -12.12
CA SER A 143 -8.01 7.38 -11.00
C SER A 143 -8.07 8.89 -10.77
N THR A 144 -8.98 9.57 -11.46
CA THR A 144 -9.50 10.86 -11.03
C THR A 144 -10.27 10.73 -9.71
N PRO A 145 -10.38 11.82 -8.94
CA PRO A 145 -11.27 11.88 -7.76
C PRO A 145 -12.68 11.32 -8.06
N GLU A 146 -13.16 11.52 -9.28
CA GLU A 146 -14.45 11.04 -9.77
C GLU A 146 -14.55 9.52 -9.92
N GLY A 147 -13.50 8.82 -10.36
CA GLY A 147 -13.54 7.37 -10.47
C GLY A 147 -13.32 6.67 -9.12
N HIS A 148 -12.49 7.24 -8.23
CA HIS A 148 -12.43 6.82 -6.82
C HIS A 148 -13.79 6.97 -6.12
N ARG A 149 -14.49 8.09 -6.36
CA ARG A 149 -15.87 8.31 -5.88
C ARG A 149 -16.82 7.23 -6.36
N ARG A 150 -16.86 6.96 -7.67
CA ARG A 150 -17.75 5.95 -8.26
C ARG A 150 -17.52 4.57 -7.64
N ARG A 151 -16.25 4.16 -7.44
CA ARG A 151 -15.91 2.90 -6.77
C ARG A 151 -16.37 2.86 -5.32
N PHE A 152 -16.20 3.95 -4.56
CA PHE A 152 -16.71 4.05 -3.19
C PHE A 152 -18.23 3.89 -3.13
N ARG A 153 -18.97 4.56 -4.02
CA ARG A 153 -20.45 4.51 -4.06
C ARG A 153 -21.01 3.22 -4.65
N ALA A 154 -20.28 2.58 -5.55
CA ALA A 154 -20.67 1.32 -6.20
C ALA A 154 -20.20 0.07 -5.45
N LEU A 155 -19.49 0.23 -4.31
CA LEU A 155 -18.97 -0.89 -3.54
C LEU A 155 -20.15 -1.74 -3.02
N PRO A 156 -20.30 -3.00 -3.48
CA PRO A 156 -21.43 -3.83 -3.06
C PRO A 156 -21.18 -4.37 -1.65
N PHE A 157 -22.24 -4.45 -0.85
CA PHE A 157 -22.19 -5.29 0.36
C PHE A 157 -22.30 -6.75 -0.08
N GLU A 158 -21.18 -7.48 -0.06
CA GLU A 158 -21.20 -8.92 -0.28
C GLU A 158 -21.80 -9.60 0.96
N ASP A 159 -22.98 -10.21 0.77
CA ASP A 159 -23.76 -10.91 1.81
C ASP A 159 -23.02 -12.09 2.48
N ALA A 160 -21.84 -12.45 1.98
CA ALA A 160 -20.97 -13.53 2.48
C ALA A 160 -20.21 -13.20 3.80
N GLY A 161 -20.62 -12.17 4.54
CA GLY A 161 -20.58 -12.25 6.01
C GLY A 161 -19.36 -11.69 6.73
N ARG A 162 -18.72 -10.61 6.28
CA ARG A 162 -17.77 -9.87 7.15
C ARG A 162 -18.01 -8.36 7.15
N PRO A 163 -18.93 -7.87 8.00
CA PRO A 163 -19.19 -6.43 8.19
C PRO A 163 -17.92 -5.62 8.46
N PHE A 164 -16.96 -6.18 9.21
CA PHE A 164 -15.68 -5.54 9.48
C PHE A 164 -14.80 -5.42 8.22
N SER A 165 -14.76 -6.45 7.38
CA SER A 165 -14.03 -6.41 6.11
C SER A 165 -14.65 -5.41 5.15
N TYR A 166 -15.98 -5.35 5.07
CA TYR A 166 -16.69 -4.36 4.27
C TYR A 166 -16.45 -2.93 4.78
N ALA A 167 -16.54 -2.70 6.09
CA ALA A 167 -16.23 -1.40 6.69
C ALA A 167 -14.79 -0.96 6.40
N LYS A 168 -13.82 -1.88 6.47
CA LYS A 168 -12.43 -1.61 6.11
C LYS A 168 -12.30 -1.24 4.62
N GLN A 169 -12.92 -2.00 3.72
CA GLN A 169 -12.91 -1.72 2.28
C GLN A 169 -13.55 -0.36 1.95
N LEU A 170 -14.67 -0.02 2.59
CA LEU A 170 -15.28 1.31 2.50
C LEU A 170 -14.32 2.41 2.96
N LEU A 171 -13.65 2.21 4.09
CA LEU A 171 -12.71 3.18 4.63
C LEU A 171 -11.51 3.40 3.70
N ASP A 172 -10.97 2.31 3.14
CA ASP A 172 -9.85 2.35 2.20
C ASP A 172 -10.25 3.02 0.88
N ALA A 173 -11.45 2.74 0.37
CA ALA A 173 -12.01 3.41 -0.80
C ALA A 173 -12.25 4.92 -0.54
N ALA A 174 -12.79 5.27 0.63
CA ALA A 174 -12.98 6.67 1.03
C ALA A 174 -11.65 7.42 1.18
N ARG A 175 -10.61 6.78 1.72
CA ARG A 175 -9.27 7.39 1.83
C ARG A 175 -8.65 7.67 0.48
N ARG A 176 -8.78 6.75 -0.49
CA ARG A 176 -8.30 6.96 -1.86
C ARG A 176 -9.05 8.07 -2.57
N TRP A 177 -10.35 8.20 -2.31
CA TRP A 177 -11.17 9.27 -2.87
C TRP A 177 -10.89 10.65 -2.25
N LEU A 178 -10.88 10.74 -0.92
CA LEU A 178 -10.84 12.02 -0.19
C LEU A 178 -9.42 12.50 0.11
N GLN A 179 -8.42 11.61 0.09
CA GLN A 179 -7.00 11.92 0.33
C GLN A 179 -6.77 12.89 1.52
N PRO A 180 -7.29 12.61 2.72
CA PRO A 180 -7.30 13.55 3.86
C PRO A 180 -5.91 13.95 4.40
N GLY A 181 -4.83 13.30 3.94
CA GLY A 181 -3.45 13.68 4.26
C GLY A 181 -2.80 14.63 3.25
N MET A 182 -3.37 14.74 2.03
CA MET A 182 -2.91 15.66 0.99
C MET A 182 -3.81 16.90 0.84
N ARG A 183 -5.04 16.84 1.35
CA ARG A 183 -6.06 17.89 1.19
C ARG A 183 -6.47 18.47 2.55
N SER A 184 -6.78 19.77 2.57
CA SER A 184 -7.30 20.40 3.78
C SER A 184 -8.70 19.90 4.11
N ALA A 185 -9.15 20.15 5.34
CA ALA A 185 -10.53 19.84 5.73
C ALA A 185 -11.55 20.61 4.88
N GLU A 186 -11.28 21.88 4.55
CA GLU A 186 -12.08 22.67 3.61
C GLU A 186 -12.16 22.00 2.23
N ASP A 187 -11.03 21.59 1.64
CA ASP A 187 -11.02 20.97 0.30
C ASP A 187 -11.85 19.68 0.24
N VAL A 188 -11.80 18.89 1.32
CA VAL A 188 -12.59 17.65 1.44
C VAL A 188 -14.08 17.99 1.54
N MET A 189 -14.45 19.00 2.32
CA MET A 189 -15.84 19.45 2.43
C MET A 189 -16.37 20.01 1.11
N GLU A 190 -15.59 20.86 0.43
CA GLU A 190 -15.94 21.41 -0.89
C GLU A 190 -16.12 20.31 -1.93
N GLN A 191 -15.24 19.30 -1.94
CA GLN A 191 -15.36 18.18 -2.87
C GLN A 191 -16.65 17.37 -2.63
N VAL A 192 -17.01 17.11 -1.38
CA VAL A 192 -18.25 16.41 -1.03
C VAL A 192 -19.49 17.28 -1.33
N ALA A 193 -19.40 18.59 -1.11
CA ALA A 193 -20.49 19.52 -1.41
C ALA A 193 -20.74 19.64 -2.93
N LEU A 194 -19.67 19.77 -3.72
CA LEU A 194 -19.74 19.82 -5.18
C LEU A 194 -20.35 18.54 -5.76
N GLU A 195 -20.04 17.39 -5.15
CA GLU A 195 -20.62 16.09 -5.50
C GLU A 195 -22.14 16.09 -5.35
N GLN A 196 -22.63 16.51 -4.17
CA GLN A 196 -24.06 16.55 -3.88
C GLN A 196 -24.78 17.58 -4.75
N PHE A 197 -24.13 18.71 -5.02
CA PHE A 197 -24.63 19.72 -5.93
C PHE A 197 -24.83 19.14 -7.33
N VAL A 198 -23.81 18.53 -7.92
CA VAL A 198 -23.89 17.93 -9.27
C VAL A 198 -24.90 16.79 -9.33
N ALA A 199 -24.94 15.91 -8.32
CA ALA A 199 -25.91 14.82 -8.26
C ALA A 199 -27.37 15.30 -8.13
N GLY A 200 -27.57 16.48 -7.52
CA GLY A 200 -28.87 17.12 -7.38
C GLY A 200 -29.30 17.98 -8.56
N LEU A 201 -28.45 18.19 -9.58
CA LEU A 201 -28.81 19.00 -10.74
C LEU A 201 -29.89 18.31 -11.60
N PRO A 202 -30.91 19.04 -12.04
CA PRO A 202 -31.85 18.55 -13.04
C PRO A 202 -31.12 18.12 -14.32
N SER A 203 -31.62 17.08 -14.99
CA SER A 203 -31.03 16.52 -16.22
C SER A 203 -30.89 17.57 -17.34
N SER A 204 -31.72 18.60 -17.35
CA SER A 204 -31.66 19.74 -18.29
C SER A 204 -30.42 20.62 -18.11
N THR A 205 -29.84 20.63 -16.90
CA THR A 205 -28.74 21.49 -16.51
C THR A 205 -27.41 20.71 -16.40
N ALA A 206 -27.49 19.40 -16.17
CA ALA A 206 -26.34 18.49 -16.09
C ALA A 206 -25.55 18.34 -17.41
N ASN A 207 -26.12 18.72 -18.56
CA ASN A 207 -25.44 18.69 -19.86
C ASN A 207 -24.47 19.88 -20.09
N TRP A 208 -24.46 20.87 -19.18
CA TRP A 208 -23.65 22.10 -19.31
C TRP A 208 -22.47 22.17 -18.34
N VAL A 209 -22.34 21.17 -17.47
CA VAL A 209 -21.25 20.98 -16.49
C VAL A 209 -20.40 19.82 -16.96
#